data_AF-A0AAV1W6I3-F1
#
_entry.id   AF-A0AAV1W6I3-F1
#
_cell.length_a   1.000
_cell.length_b   1.000
_cell.length_c   1.000
_cell.angle_alpha   90.00
_cell.angle_beta   90.00
_cell.angle_gamma   90.00
#
_symmetry.space_group_name_H-M   'P 1'
#
loop_
_entity.id
_entity.type
_entity.pdbx_description
1 polymer ?
#
loop_
_entity_poly.entity_id
_entity_poly.type
_entity_poly.pdbx_seq_one_letter_code
_entity_poly.pdbx_strand_id
1 'polypeptide(L)'
;MHFSASAGLGLNLGRRTYFPSSSDDFVNRVYRRPNLVEPGLSTSSSMSNSPRCQAQGCNADLSDAKHYHRRHKVCEFHSKAATVIAAGLTQRFCQQCSRFHLLSEFDNGKRSCRKRLADHNRRRRKTQQQTQENQNY
;
A
#
# COMPACT_ATOMS: atom_id res chain seq x y z
N MET A 1 -40.93 -17.75 -39.77
CA MET A 1 -41.92 -16.94 -39.04
C MET A 1 -41.16 -16.08 -38.04
N HIS A 2 -41.33 -14.77 -38.14
CA HIS A 2 -40.76 -13.74 -37.28
C HIS A 2 -41.46 -13.73 -35.91
N PHE A 3 -40.79 -13.24 -34.85
CA PHE A 3 -41.26 -12.64 -33.58
C PHE A 3 -40.19 -12.95 -32.50
N SER A 4 -39.78 -12.12 -31.55
CA SER A 4 -39.71 -10.66 -31.30
C SER A 4 -39.03 -10.53 -29.92
N ALA A 5 -38.42 -9.39 -29.66
CA ALA A 5 -37.48 -9.05 -28.59
C ALA A 5 -37.96 -9.16 -27.12
N SER A 6 -36.98 -9.24 -26.19
CA SER A 6 -36.98 -8.64 -24.83
C SER A 6 -35.53 -8.74 -24.28
N ALA A 7 -34.66 -7.74 -24.43
CA ALA A 7 -34.53 -6.55 -23.58
C ALA A 7 -34.33 -6.87 -22.09
N GLY A 8 -33.13 -6.57 -21.57
CA GLY A 8 -32.97 -6.25 -20.14
C GLY A 8 -31.78 -6.86 -19.38
N LEU A 9 -30.53 -6.60 -19.77
CA LEU A 9 -29.41 -6.53 -18.81
C LEU A 9 -28.55 -5.31 -19.15
N GLY A 10 -29.14 -4.13 -18.98
CA GLY A 10 -28.42 -2.87 -19.03
C GLY A 10 -27.53 -2.70 -17.80
N LEU A 11 -26.25 -3.04 -17.91
CA LEU A 11 -25.24 -2.57 -16.97
C LEU A 11 -25.04 -1.07 -17.23
N ASN A 12 -25.81 -0.23 -16.55
CA ASN A 12 -25.56 1.20 -16.48
C ASN A 12 -24.27 1.45 -15.68
N LEU A 13 -23.10 1.26 -16.30
CA LEU A 13 -21.82 1.82 -15.84
C LEU A 13 -21.79 3.33 -16.15
N GLY A 14 -22.79 4.02 -15.62
CA GLY A 14 -23.01 5.45 -15.78
C GLY A 14 -22.45 6.22 -14.59
N ARG A 15 -21.12 6.42 -14.57
CA ARG A 15 -20.53 7.72 -14.22
C ARG A 15 -19.02 7.67 -14.46
N ARG A 16 -18.65 8.05 -15.67
CA ARG A 16 -17.40 8.78 -15.93
C ARG A 16 -17.45 10.04 -15.08
N THR A 17 -16.85 10.04 -13.89
CA THR A 17 -16.40 11.31 -13.31
C THR A 17 -15.17 11.72 -14.12
N TYR A 18 -15.41 12.62 -15.06
CA TYR A 18 -14.36 13.35 -15.75
C TYR A 18 -13.43 13.95 -14.69
N PHE A 19 -12.16 13.56 -14.67
CA PHE A 19 -11.11 14.32 -14.01
C PHE A 19 -10.68 15.40 -15.01
N PRO A 20 -11.01 16.69 -14.82
CA PRO A 20 -10.34 17.75 -15.57
C PRO A 20 -8.89 17.84 -15.06
N SER A 21 -7.95 17.44 -15.90
CA SER A 21 -6.53 17.75 -15.74
C SER A 21 -6.29 19.19 -16.19
N SER A 22 -5.56 19.94 -15.36
CA SER A 22 -4.83 21.18 -15.68
C SER A 22 -5.63 22.32 -16.33
N SER A 23 -6.12 23.25 -15.49
CA SER A 23 -5.77 24.69 -15.53
C SER A 23 -6.82 25.52 -14.77
N ASP A 24 -6.57 25.77 -13.48
CA ASP A 24 -7.08 26.99 -12.83
C ASP A 24 -6.12 27.38 -11.69
N ASP A 25 -4.96 27.87 -12.09
CA ASP A 25 -3.93 28.49 -11.23
C ASP A 25 -4.25 29.99 -10.96
N PHE A 26 -5.49 30.43 -11.21
CA PHE A 26 -5.85 31.85 -11.11
C PHE A 26 -6.50 32.20 -9.77
N VAL A 27 -7.43 31.39 -9.25
CA VAL A 27 -8.20 31.76 -8.05
C VAL A 27 -7.49 31.51 -6.72
N ASN A 28 -6.41 30.72 -6.70
CA ASN A 28 -5.69 30.39 -5.46
C ASN A 28 -4.69 31.49 -5.02
N ARG A 29 -4.38 32.46 -5.89
CA ARG A 29 -3.47 33.59 -5.60
C ARG A 29 -4.08 34.68 -4.71
N VAL A 30 -5.41 34.77 -4.61
CA VAL A 30 -6.07 35.85 -3.87
C VAL A 30 -6.33 35.51 -2.39
N TYR A 31 -6.27 34.22 -2.01
CA TYR A 31 -6.53 33.75 -0.63
C TYR A 31 -5.28 33.29 0.15
N ARG A 32 -4.10 33.23 -0.48
CA ARG A 32 -2.82 33.01 0.21
C ARG A 32 -1.86 34.15 -0.15
N ARG A 33 -1.81 35.17 0.72
CA ARG A 33 -0.79 36.23 0.67
C ARG A 33 0.61 35.58 0.65
N PRO A 34 1.47 35.79 -0.36
CA PRO A 34 2.88 35.46 -0.24
C PRO A 34 3.59 36.69 0.33
N ASN A 35 4.10 36.59 1.55
CA ASN A 35 5.12 37.53 2.04
C ASN A 35 6.44 37.19 1.33
N LEU A 36 6.87 38.06 0.42
CA LEU A 36 8.23 38.10 -0.10
C LEU A 36 9.13 38.76 0.94
N VAL A 37 9.99 37.99 1.61
CA VAL A 37 11.23 38.50 2.23
C VAL A 37 12.37 37.48 2.10
N GLU A 38 13.42 37.92 1.42
CA GLU A 38 14.86 37.58 1.53
C GLU A 38 15.43 36.18 1.19
N PRO A 39 16.45 36.10 0.31
CA PRO A 39 17.36 34.96 0.18
C PRO A 39 18.44 35.01 1.28
N GLY A 40 18.04 34.67 2.51
CA GLY A 40 18.96 34.46 3.62
C GLY A 40 19.53 33.05 3.63
N LEU A 41 20.85 32.95 3.47
CA LEU A 41 21.69 31.80 3.74
C LEU A 41 21.30 31.13 5.07
N SER A 42 20.42 30.14 5.00
CA SER A 42 20.04 29.31 6.14
C SER A 42 20.82 28.02 6.02
N THR A 43 22.07 28.06 6.49
CA THR A 43 22.78 26.89 7.01
C THR A 43 22.12 26.45 8.32
N SER A 44 20.79 26.31 8.31
CA SER A 44 20.11 25.47 9.28
C SER A 44 20.39 24.06 8.80
N SER A 45 21.28 23.38 9.51
CA SER A 45 21.34 21.93 9.60
C SER A 45 19.98 21.43 10.12
N SER A 46 18.94 21.58 9.30
CA SER A 46 17.74 20.79 9.39
C SER A 46 18.26 19.40 9.09
N MET A 47 18.58 18.66 10.16
CA MET A 47 18.79 17.24 10.05
C MET A 47 17.54 16.73 9.38
N SER A 48 17.63 16.54 8.07
CA SER A 48 16.58 15.96 7.26
C SER A 48 16.23 14.69 7.99
N ASN A 49 15.03 14.67 8.59
CA ASN A 49 14.47 13.48 9.21
C ASN A 49 14.05 12.54 8.08
N SER A 50 15.04 12.17 7.26
CA SER A 50 14.93 11.26 6.16
C SER A 50 14.40 9.95 6.73
N PRO A 51 13.29 9.42 6.20
CA PRO A 51 12.71 8.20 6.72
C PRO A 51 13.75 7.08 6.63
N ARG A 52 14.08 6.44 7.75
CA ARG A 52 15.05 5.33 7.80
C ARG A 52 14.34 4.01 8.02
N CYS A 53 15.00 2.92 7.66
CA CYS A 53 14.52 1.57 7.96
C CYS A 53 14.45 1.33 9.49
N GLN A 54 13.37 0.71 9.96
CA GLN A 54 13.19 0.42 11.40
C GLN A 54 13.93 -0.83 11.90
N ALA A 55 14.64 -1.55 11.02
CA ALA A 55 15.46 -2.69 11.43
C ALA A 55 16.66 -2.20 12.26
N GLN A 56 16.93 -2.89 13.36
CA GLN A 56 18.04 -2.56 14.26
C GLN A 56 19.38 -2.65 13.52
N GLY A 57 20.20 -1.62 13.65
CA GLY A 57 21.47 -1.49 12.93
C GLY A 57 21.35 -1.13 11.45
N CYS A 58 20.13 -0.98 10.92
CA CYS A 58 19.92 -0.57 9.53
C CYS A 58 19.76 0.95 9.43
N ASN A 59 20.71 1.59 8.75
CA ASN A 59 20.72 3.04 8.53
C ASN A 59 20.30 3.45 7.11
N ALA A 60 19.72 2.52 6.35
CA ALA A 60 19.30 2.74 4.98
C ALA A 60 18.33 3.92 4.89
N ASP A 61 18.72 4.92 4.08
CA ASP A 61 17.88 6.06 3.75
C ASP A 61 16.76 5.61 2.80
N LEU A 62 15.53 6.02 3.11
CA LEU A 62 14.36 5.74 2.30
C LEU A 62 13.88 6.97 1.52
N SER A 63 14.57 8.12 1.58
CA SER A 63 14.16 9.37 0.90
C SER A 63 13.81 9.14 -0.58
N ASP A 64 14.68 8.41 -1.28
CA ASP A 64 14.52 8.07 -2.71
C ASP A 64 13.94 6.67 -2.95
N ALA A 65 13.54 5.96 -1.89
CA ALA A 65 12.94 4.64 -2.03
C ALA A 65 11.49 4.72 -2.55
N LYS A 66 11.01 3.63 -3.16
CA LYS A 66 9.61 3.51 -3.60
C LYS A 66 8.64 3.82 -2.45
N HIS A 67 7.50 4.44 -2.76
CA HIS A 67 6.51 4.90 -1.78
C HIS A 67 6.12 3.83 -0.73
N TYR A 68 5.98 2.56 -1.15
CA TYR A 68 5.71 1.44 -0.24
C TYR A 68 6.76 1.31 0.88
N HIS A 69 8.04 1.33 0.52
CA HIS A 69 9.16 1.20 1.46
C HIS A 69 9.21 2.39 2.43
N ARG A 70 9.00 3.61 1.92
CA ARG A 70 8.89 4.84 2.71
C ARG A 70 7.76 4.79 3.72
N ARG A 71 6.55 4.47 3.27
CA ARG A 71 5.34 4.41 4.10
C ARG A 71 5.48 3.41 5.25
N HIS A 72 6.11 2.27 4.99
CA HIS A 72 6.26 1.19 5.97
C HIS A 72 7.61 1.18 6.69
N LYS A 73 8.45 2.20 6.47
CA LYS A 73 9.79 2.38 7.08
C LYS A 73 10.62 1.09 7.02
N VAL A 74 10.68 0.49 5.83
CA VAL A 74 11.38 -0.77 5.57
C VAL A 74 12.11 -0.68 4.23
N CYS A 75 13.40 -1.05 4.20
CA CYS A 75 14.16 -1.07 2.95
C CYS A 75 13.82 -2.32 2.12
N GLU A 76 14.25 -2.35 0.86
CA GLU A 76 13.99 -3.48 -0.04
C GLU A 76 14.57 -4.80 0.48
N PHE A 77 15.73 -4.76 1.14
CA PHE A 77 16.34 -5.93 1.74
C PHE A 77 15.48 -6.48 2.90
N HIS A 78 15.15 -5.64 3.87
CA HIS A 78 14.41 -6.06 5.07
C HIS A 78 12.93 -6.39 4.80
N SER A 79 12.35 -5.91 3.70
CA SER A 79 11.00 -6.33 3.28
C SER A 79 10.98 -7.77 2.75
N LYS A 80 12.13 -8.31 2.36
CA LYS A 80 12.30 -9.66 1.80
C LYS A 80 13.06 -10.62 2.75
N ALA A 81 13.80 -10.09 3.72
CA ALA A 81 14.60 -10.86 4.67
C ALA A 81 13.77 -11.90 5.43
N ALA A 82 14.38 -13.06 5.70
CA ALA A 82 13.76 -14.12 6.47
C ALA A 82 13.69 -13.78 7.97
N THR A 83 14.70 -13.08 8.48
CA THR A 83 14.83 -12.69 9.88
C THR A 83 15.41 -11.29 9.97
N VAL A 84 14.88 -10.48 10.88
CA VAL A 84 15.29 -9.10 11.16
C VAL A 84 15.21 -8.88 12.66
N ILE A 85 16.16 -8.16 13.25
CA ILE A 85 15.97 -7.64 14.60
C ILE A 85 15.32 -6.27 14.49
N ALA A 86 14.16 -6.07 15.11
CA ALA A 86 13.51 -4.76 15.20
C ALA A 86 12.89 -4.62 16.59
N ALA A 87 13.08 -3.45 17.20
CA ALA A 87 12.73 -3.20 18.61
C ALA A 87 13.26 -4.29 19.57
N GLY A 88 14.47 -4.80 19.33
CA GLY A 88 15.11 -5.85 20.16
C GLY A 88 14.54 -7.26 19.98
N LEU A 89 13.57 -7.46 19.08
CA LEU A 89 12.90 -8.74 18.88
C LEU A 89 13.26 -9.36 17.52
N THR A 90 13.36 -10.69 17.47
CA THR A 90 13.49 -11.45 16.22
C THR A 90 12.16 -11.45 15.49
N GLN A 91 12.11 -10.67 14.42
CA GLN A 91 10.91 -10.39 13.65
C GLN A 91 11.10 -10.69 12.18
N ARG A 92 9.98 -10.70 11.45
CA ARG A 92 9.94 -10.77 10.01
C ARG A 92 8.84 -9.88 9.47
N PHE A 93 9.07 -9.27 8.30
CA PHE A 93 8.09 -8.43 7.64
C PHE A 93 7.01 -9.28 6.96
N CYS A 94 5.75 -9.08 7.35
CA CYS A 94 4.60 -9.74 6.72
C CYS A 94 4.14 -8.94 5.50
N GLN A 95 4.22 -9.52 4.31
CA GLN A 95 3.87 -8.82 3.06
C GLN A 95 2.40 -8.40 2.98
N GLN A 96 1.50 -9.18 3.59
CA GLN A 96 0.06 -8.93 3.55
C GLN A 96 -0.42 -7.95 4.64
N CYS A 97 0.35 -7.80 5.72
CA CYS A 97 0.05 -6.85 6.78
C CYS A 97 0.87 -5.56 6.65
N SER A 98 1.93 -5.57 5.85
CA SER A 98 2.92 -4.49 5.74
C SER A 98 3.48 -4.05 7.10
N ARG A 99 3.76 -5.01 7.98
CA ARG A 99 4.26 -4.81 9.35
C ARG A 99 5.21 -5.93 9.77
N PHE A 100 6.11 -5.61 10.70
CA PHE A 100 6.93 -6.61 11.38
C PHE A 100 6.10 -7.38 12.41
N HIS A 101 6.28 -8.70 12.41
CA HIS A 101 5.66 -9.66 13.32
C HIS A 101 6.76 -10.53 13.91
N LEU A 102 6.52 -11.13 15.08
CA LEU A 102 7.48 -12.05 15.68
C LEU A 102 7.71 -13.23 14.74
N LEU A 103 8.94 -13.75 14.71
CA LEU A 103 9.26 -14.89 13.85
C LEU A 103 8.37 -16.11 14.14
N SER A 104 7.93 -16.28 15.40
CA SER A 104 7.00 -17.32 15.85
C SER A 104 5.58 -17.20 15.26
N GLU A 105 5.20 -16.06 14.69
CA GLU A 105 3.90 -15.86 14.02
C GLU A 105 3.90 -16.32 12.55
N PHE A 106 5.00 -16.86 12.06
CA PHE A 106 5.15 -17.36 10.69
C PHE A 106 5.30 -18.88 10.65
N ASP A 107 4.96 -19.43 9.49
CA ASP A 107 5.33 -20.79 9.12
C ASP A 107 6.56 -20.73 8.22
N ASN A 108 7.55 -21.59 8.46
CA ASN A 108 8.77 -21.64 7.65
C ASN A 108 8.39 -21.83 6.17
N GLY A 109 8.80 -20.89 5.32
CA GLY A 109 8.49 -20.87 3.88
C GLY A 109 7.35 -19.94 3.45
N LYS A 110 6.51 -19.42 4.38
CA LYS A 110 5.46 -18.44 4.04
C LYS A 110 5.89 -17.02 4.37
N ARG A 111 5.52 -16.04 3.54
CA ARG A 111 5.88 -14.61 3.73
C ARG A 111 4.79 -13.79 4.42
N SER A 112 3.73 -14.45 4.87
CA SER A 112 2.59 -13.86 5.57
C SER A 112 2.44 -14.52 6.93
N CYS A 113 2.03 -13.77 7.95
CA CYS A 113 1.77 -14.33 9.27
C CYS A 113 0.59 -15.31 9.24
N ARG A 114 0.58 -16.28 10.18
CA ARG A 114 -0.41 -17.36 10.27
C ARG A 114 -1.85 -16.84 10.27
N LYS A 115 -2.12 -15.77 11.03
CA LYS A 115 -3.45 -15.14 11.09
C LYS A 115 -3.98 -14.77 9.71
N ARG A 116 -3.16 -14.10 8.90
CA ARG A 116 -3.56 -13.65 7.57
C ARG A 116 -3.65 -14.81 6.58
N LEU A 117 -2.75 -15.78 6.68
CA LEU A 117 -2.77 -16.98 5.84
C LEU A 117 -4.04 -17.82 6.09
N ALA A 118 -4.44 -17.99 7.35
CA ALA A 118 -5.66 -18.70 7.71
C ALA A 118 -6.92 -18.04 7.12
N ASP A 119 -7.02 -16.71 7.20
CA ASP A 119 -8.12 -15.97 6.58
C ASP A 119 -8.15 -16.17 5.04
N HIS A 120 -6.99 -16.02 4.39
CA HIS A 120 -6.88 -16.21 2.95
C HIS A 120 -7.30 -17.63 2.53
N ASN A 121 -6.79 -18.66 3.22
CA ASN A 121 -7.13 -20.06 2.93
C ASN A 121 -8.64 -20.33 3.11
N ARG A 122 -9.26 -19.75 4.14
CA ARG A 122 -10.71 -19.87 4.39
C ARG A 122 -11.52 -19.29 3.22
N ARG A 123 -11.17 -18.08 2.77
CA ARG A 123 -11.87 -17.43 1.64
C ARG A 123 -11.69 -18.22 0.35
N ARG A 124 -10.48 -18.72 0.06
CA ARG A 124 -10.23 -19.56 -1.12
C ARG A 124 -11.07 -20.84 -1.14
N ARG A 125 -11.24 -21.51 0.00
CA ARG A 125 -12.09 -22.71 0.12
C ARG A 125 -13.56 -22.40 -0.18
N LYS A 126 -14.10 -21.28 0.35
CA LYS A 126 -15.49 -20.87 0.11
C LYS A 126 -15.78 -20.58 -1.37
N THR A 127 -14.88 -19.86 -2.06
CA THR A 127 -15.08 -19.54 -3.48
C THR A 127 -15.10 -20.79 -4.36
N GLN A 128 -14.26 -21.79 -4.07
CA GLN A 128 -14.24 -23.03 -4.84
C GLN A 128 -15.56 -23.82 -4.70
N GLN A 129 -16.16 -23.84 -3.51
CA GLN A 129 -17.47 -24.48 -3.29
C GLN A 129 -18.57 -23.77 -4.09
N GLN A 130 -18.62 -22.44 -4.08
CA GLN A 130 -19.60 -21.67 -4.87
C GLN A 130 -19.45 -21.86 -6.38
N THR A 131 -18.23 -22.04 -6.88
CA THR A 131 -18.01 -22.33 -8.31
C THR A 131 -18.51 -23.73 -8.69
N GLN A 132 -18.35 -24.72 -7.82
CA GLN A 132 -18.84 -26.09 -8.06
C GLN A 132 -20.36 -26.18 -8.01
N GLU A 133 -21.01 -25.47 -7.07
CA GLU A 133 -22.47 -25.39 -6.99
C GLU A 133 -23.07 -24.75 -8.25
N ASN A 134 -22.45 -23.69 -8.79
CA ASN A 134 -22.91 -23.02 -10.02
C ASN A 134 -22.63 -23.80 -11.32
N GLN A 135 -21.82 -24.85 -11.30
CA GLN A 135 -21.58 -25.71 -12.48
C GLN A 135 -22.52 -26.92 -12.55
N ASN A 136 -23.29 -27.16 -11.48
CA ASN A 136 -24.28 -28.24 -11.40
C ASN A 136 -25.71 -27.76 -11.67
N TYR A 137 -25.88 -26.56 -12.25
CA TYR A 137 -27.15 -26.01 -12.71
C TYR A 137 -27.08 -25.57 -14.16
#